data_AF-A8VPW2-F1
#
_entry.id   AF-A8VPW2-F1
#
_cell.length_a   1.000
_cell.length_b   1.000
_cell.length_c   1.000
_cell.angle_alpha   90.00
_cell.angle_beta   90.00
_cell.angle_gamma   90.00
#
_symmetry.space_group_name_H-M   'P 1'
#
loop_
_entity.id
_entity.type
_entity.pdbx_description
1 polymer ?
#
loop_
_entity_poly.entity_id
_entity_poly.type
_entity_poly.pdbx_seq_one_letter_code
_entity_poly.pdbx_strand_id
1 'polypeptide(L)' 'MVVKVYGPAFASPKRVLICLVEKEIEFETVPVDIIKGEHKDPEYLKLQNQELS' A
#
# COMPACT_ATOMS: atom_id res chain seq x y z
N MET A 1 4.17 7.44 -15.28
CA MET A 1 3.39 7.40 -14.02
C MET A 1 3.67 6.04 -13.41
N VAL A 2 4.33 5.97 -12.25
CA VAL A 2 4.78 4.72 -11.64
C VAL A 2 3.76 4.29 -10.57
N VAL A 3 3.45 3.00 -10.49
CA VAL A 3 2.53 2.46 -9.48
C VAL A 3 3.19 2.53 -8.11
N LYS A 4 2.50 3.08 -7.11
CA LYS A 4 2.98 3.11 -5.72
C LYS A 4 2.16 2.18 -4.85
N VAL A 5 2.82 1.26 -4.16
CA VAL A 5 2.21 0.33 -3.21
C VAL A 5 2.49 0.83 -1.80
N TYR A 6 1.46 1.34 -1.12
CA TYR A 6 1.56 1.79 0.26
C TYR A 6 1.21 0.65 1.21
N GLY A 7 2.15 0.30 2.10
CA GLY A 7 1.95 -0.79 3.05
C GLY A 7 3.23 -1.51 3.44
N PRO A 8 3.16 -2.38 4.46
CA PRO A 8 4.28 -3.26 4.80
C PRO A 8 4.54 -4.30 3.70
N ALA A 9 5.78 -4.77 3.57
CA ALA A 9 6.15 -5.88 2.66
C ALA A 9 5.64 -7.28 3.13
N PHE A 10 4.76 -7.30 4.13
CA PHE A 10 4.10 -8.48 4.69
C PHE A 10 2.58 -8.24 4.75
N ALA A 11 1.80 -9.24 5.16
CA ALA A 11 0.33 -9.18 5.17
C ALA A 11 -0.27 -8.92 3.77
N SER A 12 -1.34 -8.13 3.67
CA SER A 12 -2.12 -7.95 2.44
C SER A 12 -1.32 -7.38 1.25
N PRO A 13 -0.46 -6.34 1.42
CA PRO A 13 0.31 -5.78 0.30
C PRO A 13 1.27 -6.79 -0.36
N LYS A 14 1.73 -7.82 0.36
CA LYS A 14 2.64 -8.85 -0.20
C LYS A 14 2.08 -9.51 -1.46
N ARG A 15 0.77 -9.77 -1.50
CA ARG A 15 0.12 -10.36 -2.69
C ARG A 15 0.16 -9.40 -3.89
N VAL A 16 -0.03 -8.11 -3.64
CA VAL A 16 0.04 -7.08 -4.69
C VAL A 16 1.45 -6.99 -5.24
N LEU A 17 2.47 -6.98 -4.37
CA LEU A 17 3.88 -6.94 -4.78
C LEU A 17 4.25 -8.13 -5.66
N ILE A 18 3.84 -9.34 -5.28
CA ILE A 18 4.09 -10.56 -6.09
C ILE A 18 3.43 -10.44 -7.46
N CYS A 19 2.17 -10.02 -7.53
CA CYS A 19 1.47 -9.86 -8.81
C CYS A 19 2.11 -8.80 -9.71
N LEU A 20 2.63 -7.71 -9.15
CA LEU A 20 3.32 -6.68 -9.94
C LEU A 20 4.65 -7.21 -10.50
N VAL A 21 5.38 -8.00 -9.70
CA VAL A 21 6.60 -8.70 -10.16
C VAL A 21 6.28 -9.70 -11.26
N GLU A 22 5.26 -10.55 -11.09
CA GLU A 22 4.84 -11.56 -12.08
C GLU A 22 4.39 -10.94 -13.41
N LYS A 23 3.89 -9.71 -13.37
CA LYS A 23 3.45 -8.95 -14.56
C LYS A 23 4.52 -8.04 -15.15
N GLU A 24 5.73 -8.05 -14.59
CA GLU A 24 6.83 -7.17 -15.00
C GLU A 24 6.43 -5.69 -15.01
N ILE A 25 5.58 -5.26 -14.07
CA ILE A 25 5.14 -3.88 -13.93
C ILE A 25 6.12 -3.12 -13.05
N GLU A 26 6.58 -1.95 -13.48
CA GLU A 26 7.39 -1.06 -12.65
C GLU A 26 6.56 -0.45 -11.50
N PHE A 27 7.04 -0.58 -10.27
CA PHE A 27 6.41 -0.03 -9.08
C PHE A 27 7.42 0.44 -8.04
N GLU A 28 6.94 1.31 -7.15
CA GLU A 28 7.65 1.74 -5.94
C GLU A 28 6.88 1.28 -4.70
N THR A 29 7.61 0.92 -3.65
CA THR A 29 7.01 0.62 -2.34
C THR A 29 7.14 1.81 -1.41
N VAL A 30 6.03 2.19 -0.78
CA VAL A 30 6.02 3.20 0.29
C VAL A 30 5.72 2.48 1.62
N PRO A 31 6.70 2.38 2.54
CA PRO A 31 6.51 1.68 3.79
C PRO A 31 5.47 2.39 4.66
N VAL A 32 4.61 1.60 5.31
CA VAL A 32 3.62 2.08 6.28
C VAL A 32 3.71 1.19 7.52
N ASP A 33 4.07 1.79 8.64
CA ASP A 33 4.21 1.13 9.93
C ASP A 33 2.82 0.95 10.57
N ILE A 34 2.25 -0.23 10.32
CA ILE A 34 0.95 -0.58 10.88
C ILE A 34 0.99 -0.83 12.40
N ILE A 35 2.18 -1.09 12.97
CA ILE A 35 2.35 -1.28 14.42
C ILE A 35 2.28 0.06 15.13
N LYS A 36 2.87 1.10 14.54
CA LYS A 36 2.72 2.50 15.01
C LYS A 36 1.38 3.14 14.64
N GLY A 37 0.59 2.49 13.80
CA GLY A 37 -0.75 2.97 13.42
C GLY A 37 -0.76 3.98 12.27
N GLU A 38 0.29 4.07 11.46
CA GLU A 38 0.39 5.03 10.35
C GLU A 38 -0.72 4.86 9.29
N HIS A 39 -1.29 3.66 9.19
CA HIS A 39 -2.46 3.37 8.35
C HIS A 39 -3.75 4.08 8.78
N LYS A 40 -3.75 4.76 9.93
CA LYS A 40 -4.87 5.59 10.42
C LYS A 40 -4.63 7.07 10.21
N ASP A 41 -3.45 7.45 9.70
CA ASP A 41 -3.14 8.84 9.43
C ASP A 41 -4.14 9.41 8.40
N PRO A 42 -4.69 10.63 8.61
CA PRO A 42 -5.65 11.23 7.69
C PRO A 42 -5.14 11.32 6.24
N GLU A 43 -3.85 11.54 6.01
CA GLU A 43 -3.28 11.57 4.66
C GLU A 43 -3.24 10.18 4.04
N TYR A 44 -2.96 9.14 4.84
CA TYR A 44 -3.03 7.74 4.36
C TYR A 44 -4.48 7.34 4.04
N LEU A 45 -5.44 7.76 4.85
CA LEU A 45 -6.86 7.43 4.64
C LEU A 45 -7.43 8.01 3.34
N LYS A 46 -6.94 9.18 2.90
CA LYS A 46 -7.27 9.74 1.58
C LYS A 46 -6.86 8.83 0.42
N LEU A 47 -5.88 7.95 0.61
CA LEU A 47 -5.43 6.98 -0.40
C LEU A 47 -6.30 5.73 -0.47
N GLN A 48 -7.00 5.39 0.62
CA GLN A 48 -7.79 4.16 0.76
C GLN A 48 -9.28 4.38 0.45
N ASN A 49 -9.78 5.62 0.46
CA ASN A 49 -11.20 5.96 0.40
C ASN A 49 -12.05 5.11 1.38
N GLN A 50 -12.00 5.47 2.65
CA GLN A 50 -13.01 5.06 3.64
C GLN A 50 -14.24 5.99 3.59
N GLU A 51 -14.86 6.18 2.43
CA GLU A 51 -16.25 6.70 2.40
C GLU A 51 -17.20 5.51 2.52
N LEU A 52 -17.42 5.02 3.75
CA LEU A 52 -18.66 4.33 4.11
C LEU A 52 -18.84 4.31 5.65
N SER A 53 -19.39 5.40 6.19
CA SER A 53 -20.44 5.40 7.22
C SER A 53 -20.98 6.81 7.44
#